data_AF-A0A532D1Q0-F1
#
_entry.id   AF-A0A532D1Q0-F1
#
_cell.length_a   1.000
_cell.length_b   1.000
_cell.length_c   1.000
_cell.angle_alpha   90.00
_cell.angle_beta   90.00
_cell.angle_gamma   90.00
#
_symmetry.space_group_name_H-M   'P 1'
#
loop_
_entity.id
_entity.type
_entity.pdbx_description
1 polymer ?
#
loop_
_entity_poly.entity_id
_entity_poly.type
_entity_poly.pdbx_seq_one_letter_code
_entity_poly.pdbx_strand_id
1 'polypeptide(L)'
;MKYVIVHAGGMAHHPQEELGGRTPLQAAATPHLDRLAQSGELGQLMIPADGVHQGGGLVGTAILGYDPKKFYPGPGPLEAASLGVSGTEQDVVFRCTMVTVVPESGKGGEIKKLGQHVILDDATAGLIETEEARELIEAINEQLGSETIQFYPGAGHRHLMVWVKGKPRAICTDPQTILGQSIAEALPKGDGADILRQLMDAAYFILRDHPLNEERIAAGKKPANCIWLWGEGRAVTWPSLVEKYQVTGAVVATNDVHRGLGICAGLDAVDLDRLAGGDLQAKATVALEEFAKGDFVYVHAKLADEVIHGTDIKAKVQGVEEFDRHLVGPLFEGLSTLGPYRFLVICDHTAGIEGPAFYAFGEGGGKGSEVVGRRFTEADALAANMPTRDATKFVIKFFSKS
;
A
#
# COMPACT_ATOMS: atom_id res chain seq x y z
N MET A 1 -8.28 23.30 15.52
CA MET A 1 -7.93 23.02 14.12
C MET A 1 -7.92 21.52 13.97
N LYS A 2 -8.61 20.97 12.97
CA LYS A 2 -8.59 19.54 12.66
C LYS A 2 -7.79 19.28 11.40
N TYR A 3 -7.09 18.17 11.33
CA TYR A 3 -6.19 17.83 10.24
C TYR A 3 -6.59 16.47 9.67
N VAL A 4 -6.81 16.39 8.36
CA VAL A 4 -7.02 15.10 7.69
C VAL A 4 -6.05 14.96 6.51
N ILE A 5 -5.39 13.81 6.45
CA ILE A 5 -4.69 13.36 5.25
C ILE A 5 -5.46 12.16 4.71
N VAL A 6 -5.93 12.25 3.47
CA VAL A 6 -6.43 11.11 2.71
C VAL A 6 -5.35 10.70 1.72
N HIS A 7 -4.77 9.53 1.93
CA HIS A 7 -3.88 8.88 0.99
C HIS A 7 -4.70 7.93 0.11
N ALA A 8 -4.92 8.36 -1.13
CA ALA A 8 -5.63 7.63 -2.16
C ALA A 8 -4.67 6.77 -2.97
N GLY A 9 -4.52 5.51 -2.55
CA GLY A 9 -3.59 4.57 -3.16
C GLY A 9 -4.05 4.13 -4.55
N GLY A 10 -3.22 4.34 -5.55
CA GLY A 10 -3.39 3.69 -6.86
C GLY A 10 -4.52 4.19 -7.75
N MET A 11 -5.02 5.41 -7.53
CA MET A 11 -6.00 6.02 -8.45
C MET A 11 -5.33 6.71 -9.65
N ALA A 12 -4.05 7.05 -9.54
CA ALA A 12 -3.29 7.63 -10.64
C ALA A 12 -2.96 6.56 -11.68
N HIS A 13 -3.09 6.91 -12.96
CA HIS A 13 -2.91 5.95 -14.05
C HIS A 13 -2.36 6.63 -15.30
N HIS A 14 -1.84 5.82 -16.22
CA HIS A 14 -1.55 6.30 -17.57
C HIS A 14 -2.82 6.52 -18.40
N PRO A 15 -2.77 7.43 -19.40
CA PRO A 15 -3.82 7.56 -20.41
C PRO A 15 -4.24 6.21 -21.01
N GLN A 16 -5.54 5.98 -21.16
CA GLN A 16 -6.10 4.76 -21.73
C GLN A 16 -6.73 5.03 -23.09
N GLU A 17 -6.52 4.13 -24.05
CA GLU A 17 -7.07 4.26 -25.40
C GLU A 17 -8.60 4.24 -25.38
N GLU A 18 -9.19 3.36 -24.57
CA GLU A 18 -10.64 3.20 -24.37
C GLU A 18 -11.32 4.47 -23.81
N LEU A 19 -10.55 5.35 -23.18
CA LEU A 19 -11.02 6.63 -22.63
C LEU A 19 -10.73 7.82 -23.55
N GLY A 20 -10.25 7.57 -24.77
CA GLY A 20 -9.88 8.58 -25.75
C GLY A 20 -8.58 9.31 -25.37
N GLY A 21 -7.62 8.58 -24.79
CA GLY A 21 -6.34 9.16 -24.34
C GLY A 21 -6.43 9.90 -23.00
N ARG A 22 -7.46 9.63 -22.19
CA ARG A 22 -7.63 10.17 -20.83
C ARG A 22 -7.25 9.12 -19.78
N THR A 23 -6.83 9.57 -18.60
CA THR A 23 -6.70 8.70 -17.41
C THR A 23 -8.09 8.39 -16.83
N PRO A 24 -8.25 7.33 -16.02
CA PRO A 24 -9.49 7.07 -15.30
C PRO A 24 -9.91 8.26 -14.42
N LEU A 25 -8.95 8.93 -13.77
CA LEU A 25 -9.19 10.11 -12.94
C LEU A 25 -9.71 11.31 -13.77
N GLN A 26 -9.18 11.51 -14.99
CA GLN A 26 -9.71 12.52 -15.91
C GLN A 26 -11.12 12.21 -16.43
N ALA A 27 -11.44 10.93 -16.60
CA ALA A 27 -12.73 10.48 -17.11
C ALA A 27 -13.83 10.46 -16.04
N ALA A 28 -13.48 10.23 -14.78
CA ALA A 28 -14.39 10.17 -13.64
C ALA A 28 -15.02 11.52 -13.30
N ALA A 29 -16.26 11.51 -12.81
CA ALA A 29 -16.89 12.66 -12.18
C ALA A 29 -16.50 12.77 -10.69
N THR A 30 -15.60 13.70 -10.37
CA THR A 30 -14.99 13.88 -9.04
C THR A 30 -15.24 15.28 -8.44
N PRO A 31 -16.50 15.72 -8.26
CA PRO A 31 -16.81 17.09 -7.83
C PRO A 31 -16.19 17.49 -6.49
N HIS A 32 -15.96 16.57 -5.55
CA HIS A 32 -15.42 16.92 -4.23
C HIS A 32 -13.90 17.12 -4.27
N LEU A 33 -13.17 16.24 -4.96
CA LEU A 33 -11.74 16.39 -5.24
C LEU A 33 -11.48 17.63 -6.12
N ASP A 34 -12.30 17.84 -7.15
CA ASP A 34 -12.21 19.02 -8.01
C ASP A 34 -12.43 20.30 -7.19
N ARG A 35 -13.40 20.30 -6.26
CA ARG A 35 -13.59 21.42 -5.32
C ARG A 35 -12.34 21.68 -4.46
N LEU A 36 -11.68 20.64 -3.95
CA LEU A 36 -10.42 20.79 -3.19
C LEU A 36 -9.32 21.40 -4.05
N ALA A 37 -9.18 20.94 -5.30
CA ALA A 37 -8.19 21.43 -6.23
C ALA A 37 -8.43 22.90 -6.65
N GLN A 38 -9.69 23.30 -6.81
CA GLN A 38 -10.09 24.65 -7.21
C GLN A 38 -9.94 25.67 -6.08
N SER A 39 -10.35 25.31 -4.86
CA SER A 39 -10.34 26.21 -3.70
C SER A 39 -9.00 26.20 -2.95
N GLY A 40 -8.11 25.26 -3.25
CA GLY A 40 -6.85 25.03 -2.57
C GLY A 40 -5.60 25.07 -3.45
N GLU A 41 -4.51 24.49 -2.94
CA GLU A 41 -3.27 24.24 -3.66
C GLU A 41 -3.33 22.87 -4.33
N LEU A 42 -3.07 22.80 -5.63
CA LEU A 42 -2.86 21.58 -6.40
C LEU A 42 -1.41 21.57 -6.89
N GLY A 43 -0.74 20.42 -6.83
CA GLY A 43 0.58 20.29 -7.41
C GLY A 43 1.19 18.91 -7.24
N GLN A 44 2.47 18.80 -7.58
CA GLN A 44 3.23 17.56 -7.48
C GLN A 44 3.99 17.45 -6.16
N LEU A 45 4.11 16.23 -5.66
CA LEU A 45 4.95 15.86 -4.52
C LEU A 45 6.18 15.10 -5.00
N MET A 46 7.35 15.56 -4.52
CA MET A 46 8.59 14.82 -4.63
C MET A 46 8.77 13.98 -3.37
N ILE A 47 9.03 12.69 -3.58
CA ILE A 47 9.31 11.72 -2.54
C ILE A 47 10.80 11.39 -2.59
N PRO A 48 11.59 11.75 -1.56
CA PRO A 48 13.01 11.42 -1.53
C PRO A 48 13.20 9.90 -1.46
N ALA A 49 13.49 9.26 -2.60
CA ALA A 49 13.56 7.80 -2.73
C ALA A 49 14.97 7.27 -3.09
N ASP A 50 15.95 8.15 -3.32
CA ASP A 50 17.29 7.75 -3.74
C ASP A 50 17.98 6.83 -2.73
N GLY A 51 18.23 5.58 -3.12
CA GLY A 51 18.88 4.58 -2.26
C GLY A 51 18.00 4.09 -1.10
N VAL A 52 16.68 4.26 -1.20
CA VAL A 52 15.70 3.79 -0.22
C VAL A 52 15.05 2.50 -0.72
N HIS A 53 14.63 1.62 0.20
CA HIS A 53 13.79 0.48 -0.13
C HIS A 53 12.57 0.95 -0.94
N GLN A 54 12.12 0.13 -1.90
CA GLN A 54 10.92 0.41 -2.68
C GLN A 54 9.71 -0.30 -2.06
N GLY A 55 8.50 0.10 -2.47
CA GLY A 55 7.25 -0.53 -2.05
C GLY A 55 6.30 0.40 -1.28
N GLY A 56 5.19 -0.18 -0.82
CA GLY A 56 4.13 0.55 -0.15
C GLY A 56 4.58 1.23 1.15
N GLY A 57 3.95 2.34 1.50
CA GLY A 57 4.25 3.08 2.74
C GLY A 57 5.37 4.12 2.60
N LEU A 58 6.16 4.11 1.52
CA LEU A 58 7.20 5.11 1.26
C LEU A 58 6.62 6.54 1.22
N VAL A 59 5.58 6.75 0.40
CA VAL A 59 4.88 8.04 0.27
C VAL A 59 4.26 8.48 1.61
N GLY A 60 3.63 7.53 2.31
CA GLY A 60 3.07 7.74 3.65
C GLY A 60 4.14 8.21 4.65
N THR A 61 5.34 7.62 4.57
CA THR A 61 6.45 7.93 5.49
C THR A 61 6.90 9.36 5.28
N ALA A 62 7.08 9.74 4.01
CA ALA A 62 7.47 11.08 3.63
C ALA A 62 6.41 12.11 4.03
N ILE A 63 5.12 11.86 3.77
CA ILE A 63 4.08 12.86 4.07
C ILE A 63 3.78 13.01 5.56
N LEU A 64 4.04 12.00 6.39
CA LEU A 64 4.03 12.19 7.84
C LEU A 64 5.28 12.91 8.37
N GLY A 65 6.17 13.35 7.48
CA GLY A 65 7.35 14.18 7.79
C GLY A 65 8.59 13.41 8.17
N TYR A 66 8.64 12.12 7.91
CA TYR A 66 9.82 11.29 8.20
C TYR A 66 10.68 11.20 6.96
N ASP A 67 11.98 11.42 7.13
CA ASP A 67 12.98 11.19 6.08
C ASP A 67 13.01 9.69 5.73
N PRO A 68 12.60 9.28 4.52
CA PRO A 68 12.55 7.87 4.17
C PRO A 68 13.88 7.16 4.30
N LYS A 69 15.02 7.85 4.07
CA LYS A 69 16.36 7.25 4.21
C LYS A 69 16.66 6.78 5.63
N LYS A 70 16.02 7.38 6.64
CA LYS A 70 16.26 7.08 8.04
C LYS A 70 15.17 6.21 8.65
N PHE A 71 13.93 6.44 8.24
CA PHE A 71 12.77 5.91 8.95
C PHE A 71 11.97 4.90 8.15
N TYR A 72 12.02 4.90 6.81
CA TYR A 72 11.26 3.92 6.04
C TYR A 72 11.97 2.55 6.10
N PRO A 73 11.38 1.56 6.79
CA PRO A 73 12.04 0.29 7.01
C PRO A 73 11.74 -0.73 5.90
N GLY A 74 11.00 -0.34 4.85
CA GLY A 74 10.38 -1.27 3.92
C GLY A 74 8.97 -1.68 4.35
N PRO A 75 8.20 -2.34 3.47
CA PRO A 75 6.81 -2.67 3.75
C PRO A 75 6.66 -3.84 4.73
N GLY A 76 7.60 -4.79 4.80
CA GLY A 76 7.55 -5.93 5.73
C GLY A 76 7.49 -5.50 7.20
N PRO A 77 8.42 -4.67 7.69
CA PRO A 77 8.36 -4.18 9.08
C PRO A 77 7.12 -3.34 9.40
N LEU A 78 6.57 -2.60 8.43
CA LEU A 78 5.31 -1.88 8.60
C LEU A 78 4.12 -2.85 8.76
N GLU A 79 4.01 -3.86 7.91
CA GLU A 79 2.97 -4.89 8.07
C GLU A 79 3.10 -5.65 9.40
N ALA A 80 4.34 -5.96 9.84
CA ALA A 80 4.59 -6.55 11.16
C ALA A 80 4.04 -5.68 12.29
N ALA A 81 4.25 -4.37 12.25
CA ALA A 81 3.70 -3.45 13.24
C ALA A 81 2.16 -3.47 13.27
N SER A 82 1.50 -3.60 12.11
CA SER A 82 0.04 -3.75 12.05
C SER A 82 -0.46 -5.03 12.70
N LEU A 83 0.22 -6.15 12.42
CA LEU A 83 -0.14 -7.47 12.92
C LEU A 83 0.31 -7.73 14.38
N GLY A 84 0.97 -6.76 15.02
CA GLY A 84 1.52 -6.92 16.38
C GLY A 84 2.70 -7.89 16.44
N VAL A 85 3.29 -8.23 15.29
CA VAL A 85 4.47 -9.09 15.21
C VAL A 85 5.69 -8.27 15.65
N SER A 86 6.19 -8.60 16.83
CA SER A 86 7.34 -7.91 17.43
C SER A 86 8.65 -8.63 17.06
N GLY A 87 9.70 -7.85 16.85
CA GLY A 87 11.06 -8.32 16.64
C GLY A 87 12.07 -7.42 17.33
N THR A 88 13.32 -7.86 17.40
CA THR A 88 14.44 -7.04 17.86
C THR A 88 15.02 -6.21 16.71
N GLU A 89 15.85 -5.21 17.01
CA GLU A 89 16.56 -4.41 16.00
C GLU A 89 17.50 -5.22 15.09
N GLN A 90 17.77 -6.48 15.44
CA GLN A 90 18.60 -7.39 14.64
C GLN A 90 17.78 -8.25 13.68
N ASP A 91 16.48 -8.37 13.91
CA ASP A 91 15.60 -9.26 13.16
C ASP A 91 15.15 -8.59 11.86
N VAL A 92 15.04 -9.39 10.81
CA VAL A 92 14.64 -8.92 9.49
C VAL A 92 13.28 -9.47 9.17
N VAL A 93 12.33 -8.59 8.88
CA VAL A 93 10.98 -8.95 8.47
C VAL A 93 10.91 -8.88 6.95
N PHE A 94 10.39 -9.93 6.33
CA PHE A 94 10.08 -10.01 4.93
C PHE A 94 8.56 -10.12 4.77
N ARG A 95 8.02 -9.48 3.73
CA ARG A 95 6.74 -9.91 3.19
C ARG A 95 6.92 -11.30 2.59
N CYS A 96 5.96 -12.15 2.86
CA CYS A 96 5.83 -13.48 2.31
C CYS A 96 4.53 -13.51 1.50
N THR A 97 4.64 -13.30 0.19
CA THR A 97 3.49 -13.24 -0.71
C THR A 97 3.22 -14.61 -1.33
N MET A 98 1.99 -15.11 -1.26
CA MET A 98 1.61 -16.29 -2.03
C MET A 98 1.42 -15.93 -3.50
N VAL A 99 2.04 -16.72 -4.37
CA VAL A 99 2.03 -16.51 -5.82
C VAL A 99 1.71 -17.80 -6.56
N THR A 100 1.27 -17.66 -7.80
CA THR A 100 1.17 -18.76 -8.76
C THR A 100 2.37 -18.69 -9.70
N VAL A 101 3.17 -19.74 -9.72
CA VAL A 101 4.23 -19.93 -10.71
C VAL A 101 3.91 -21.10 -11.64
N VAL A 102 4.31 -20.97 -12.90
CA VAL A 102 4.11 -22.00 -13.93
C VAL A 102 5.41 -22.26 -14.70
N PRO A 103 5.63 -23.47 -15.22
CA PRO A 103 6.74 -23.71 -16.15
C PRO A 103 6.56 -22.89 -17.43
N GLU A 104 7.67 -22.42 -18.02
CA GLU A 104 7.70 -21.67 -19.28
C GLU A 104 7.06 -22.44 -20.44
N SER A 105 7.15 -23.77 -20.44
CA SER A 105 6.51 -24.64 -21.42
C SER A 105 4.98 -24.70 -21.32
N GLY A 106 4.36 -24.02 -20.35
CA GLY A 106 2.92 -24.04 -20.08
C GLY A 106 2.46 -25.23 -19.23
N LYS A 107 1.13 -25.34 -19.03
CA LYS A 107 0.50 -26.34 -18.13
C LYS A 107 0.90 -27.77 -18.52
N GLY A 108 1.75 -28.40 -17.71
CA GLY A 108 2.21 -29.79 -17.91
C GLY A 108 3.71 -30.02 -17.70
N GLY A 109 4.51 -28.94 -17.63
CA GLY A 109 5.93 -29.04 -17.24
C GLY A 109 6.10 -29.21 -15.73
N GLU A 110 6.97 -30.12 -15.30
CA GLU A 110 7.36 -30.23 -13.90
C GLU A 110 8.42 -29.17 -13.56
N ILE A 111 8.17 -28.32 -12.57
CA ILE A 111 9.19 -27.42 -12.03
C ILE A 111 10.02 -28.22 -11.03
N LYS A 112 11.28 -28.49 -11.39
CA LYS A 112 12.25 -29.17 -10.52
C LYS A 112 13.02 -28.22 -9.61
N LYS A 113 13.01 -26.92 -9.94
CA LYS A 113 13.66 -25.85 -9.18
C LYS A 113 13.16 -24.51 -9.70
N LEU A 114 13.03 -23.51 -8.83
CA LEU A 114 12.75 -22.14 -9.24
C LEU A 114 13.95 -21.56 -10.02
N GLY A 115 13.67 -20.93 -11.16
CA GLY A 115 14.73 -20.42 -12.03
C GLY A 115 14.23 -19.97 -13.40
N GLN A 116 15.07 -20.10 -14.42
CA GLN A 116 14.86 -19.51 -15.75
C GLN A 116 13.60 -20.01 -16.46
N HIS A 117 13.26 -21.28 -16.30
CA HIS A 117 12.11 -21.91 -16.96
C HIS A 117 10.82 -21.81 -16.15
N VAL A 118 10.72 -20.82 -15.25
CA VAL A 118 9.56 -20.59 -14.40
C VAL A 118 9.08 -19.17 -14.60
N ILE A 119 7.79 -19.01 -14.85
CA ILE A 119 7.10 -17.74 -15.05
C ILE A 119 6.24 -17.44 -13.82
N LEU A 120 6.24 -16.19 -13.38
CA LEU A 120 5.25 -15.71 -12.41
C LEU A 120 3.93 -15.46 -13.12
N ASP A 121 2.95 -16.35 -12.93
CA ASP A 121 1.65 -16.30 -13.60
C ASP A 121 0.67 -15.37 -12.86
N ASP A 122 0.71 -15.35 -11.53
CA ASP A 122 -0.16 -14.50 -10.71
C ASP A 122 0.53 -14.11 -9.39
N ALA A 123 0.58 -12.82 -9.07
CA ALA A 123 1.22 -12.29 -7.86
C ALA A 123 0.30 -12.24 -6.63
N THR A 124 -0.94 -12.74 -6.76
CA THR A 124 -1.97 -12.76 -5.72
C THR A 124 -2.53 -14.16 -5.47
N ALA A 125 -2.00 -15.16 -6.18
CA ALA A 125 -2.54 -16.51 -6.27
C ALA A 125 -4.04 -16.55 -6.63
N GLY A 126 -4.46 -15.65 -7.52
CA GLY A 126 -5.86 -15.47 -7.90
C GLY A 126 -6.72 -14.96 -6.75
N LEU A 127 -6.22 -13.95 -6.02
CA LEU A 127 -6.85 -13.35 -4.85
C LEU A 127 -7.34 -14.40 -3.85
N ILE A 128 -6.43 -15.31 -3.46
CA ILE A 128 -6.74 -16.38 -2.49
C ILE A 128 -7.39 -15.82 -1.22
N GLU A 129 -8.43 -16.52 -0.74
CA GLU A 129 -9.14 -16.14 0.48
C GLU A 129 -8.25 -16.32 1.71
N THR A 130 -8.49 -15.49 2.74
CA THR A 130 -7.63 -15.45 3.94
C THR A 130 -7.58 -16.79 4.67
N GLU A 131 -8.71 -17.50 4.76
CA GLU A 131 -8.76 -18.80 5.45
C GLU A 131 -8.02 -19.89 4.68
N GLU A 132 -8.18 -19.93 3.35
CA GLU A 132 -7.43 -20.83 2.46
C GLU A 132 -5.92 -20.56 2.55
N ALA A 133 -5.52 -19.28 2.52
CA ALA A 133 -4.12 -18.89 2.62
C ALA A 133 -3.52 -19.18 4.01
N ARG A 134 -4.33 -19.11 5.08
CA ARG A 134 -3.87 -19.44 6.44
C ARG A 134 -3.46 -20.91 6.54
N GLU A 135 -4.26 -21.82 5.98
CA GLU A 135 -3.93 -23.26 5.97
C GLU A 135 -2.57 -23.52 5.30
N LEU A 136 -2.32 -22.89 4.16
CA LEU A 136 -1.06 -23.05 3.42
C LEU A 136 0.14 -22.46 4.15
N ILE A 137 0.02 -21.28 4.77
CA ILE A 137 1.15 -20.66 5.48
C ILE A 137 1.46 -21.39 6.79
N GLU A 138 0.45 -21.98 7.44
CA GLU A 138 0.65 -22.84 8.61
C GLU A 138 1.40 -24.12 8.23
N ALA A 139 1.07 -24.77 7.10
CA ALA A 139 1.80 -25.93 6.59
C ALA A 139 3.28 -25.60 6.26
N ILE A 140 3.54 -24.40 5.74
CA ILE A 140 4.91 -23.90 5.53
C ILE A 140 5.62 -23.70 6.87
N ASN A 141 4.97 -23.06 7.85
CA ASN A 141 5.58 -22.78 9.14
C ASN A 141 5.87 -24.06 9.93
N GLU A 142 5.03 -25.09 9.80
CA GLU A 142 5.27 -26.39 10.43
C GLU A 142 6.53 -27.08 9.89
N GLN A 143 6.78 -26.98 8.58
CA GLN A 143 7.87 -27.70 7.93
C GLN A 143 9.18 -26.89 7.83
N LEU A 144 9.08 -25.57 7.62
CA LEU A 144 10.22 -24.68 7.40
C LEU A 144 10.49 -23.73 8.57
N GLY A 145 9.54 -23.61 9.51
CA GLY A 145 9.72 -22.82 10.71
C GLY A 145 10.77 -23.40 11.65
N SER A 146 11.45 -22.51 12.36
CA SER A 146 12.51 -22.84 13.32
C SER A 146 12.69 -21.70 14.33
N GLU A 147 13.60 -21.84 15.30
CA GLU A 147 13.92 -20.75 16.23
C GLU A 147 14.43 -19.48 15.52
N THR A 148 14.91 -19.59 14.28
CA THR A 148 15.45 -18.45 13.50
C THR A 148 14.55 -17.98 12.37
N ILE A 149 13.60 -18.79 11.90
CA ILE A 149 12.68 -18.46 10.81
C ILE A 149 11.26 -18.75 11.26
N GLN A 150 10.37 -17.76 11.19
CA GLN A 150 8.96 -17.92 11.54
C GLN A 150 8.09 -17.25 10.48
N PHE A 151 6.99 -17.90 10.10
CA PHE A 151 5.99 -17.37 9.19
C PHE A 151 4.72 -16.99 9.93
N TYR A 152 4.13 -15.85 9.58
CA TYR A 152 2.95 -15.30 10.24
C TYR A 152 1.83 -15.08 9.22
N PRO A 153 0.63 -15.67 9.43
CA PRO A 153 -0.50 -15.43 8.55
C PRO A 153 -0.96 -13.97 8.59
N GLY A 154 -1.14 -13.36 7.41
CA GLY A 154 -1.86 -12.10 7.23
C GLY A 154 -3.13 -12.31 6.41
N ALA A 155 -3.52 -11.30 5.62
CA ALA A 155 -4.77 -11.29 4.86
C ALA A 155 -4.58 -11.65 3.37
N GLY A 156 -5.42 -12.56 2.88
CA GLY A 156 -5.35 -13.09 1.52
C GLY A 156 -3.96 -13.66 1.21
N HIS A 157 -3.36 -13.23 0.10
CA HIS A 157 -2.02 -13.65 -0.33
C HIS A 157 -0.83 -12.99 0.42
N ARG A 158 -1.08 -12.16 1.44
CA ARG A 158 -0.04 -11.34 2.10
C ARG A 158 0.24 -11.86 3.50
N HIS A 159 1.44 -12.37 3.72
CA HIS A 159 1.91 -12.92 4.98
C HIS A 159 3.28 -12.32 5.33
N LEU A 160 3.84 -12.71 6.47
CA LEU A 160 5.18 -12.30 6.88
C LEU A 160 6.09 -13.49 7.13
N MET A 161 7.39 -13.25 6.96
CA MET A 161 8.44 -14.11 7.48
C MET A 161 9.38 -13.27 8.32
N VAL A 162 9.63 -13.69 9.57
CA VAL A 162 10.64 -13.08 10.45
C VAL A 162 11.88 -13.96 10.45
N TRP A 163 13.02 -13.35 10.15
CA TRP A 163 14.33 -13.96 10.25
C TRP A 163 15.13 -13.35 11.41
N VAL A 164 15.24 -14.12 12.50
CA VAL A 164 15.96 -13.72 13.71
C VAL A 164 17.43 -13.52 13.40
N LYS A 165 17.95 -12.32 13.71
CA LYS A 165 19.32 -11.90 13.36
C LYS A 165 19.65 -12.10 11.86
N GLY A 166 18.64 -11.98 11.00
CA GLY A 166 18.75 -12.20 9.57
C GLY A 166 19.62 -11.17 8.84
N LYS A 167 19.76 -11.38 7.53
CA LYS A 167 20.56 -10.53 6.64
C LYS A 167 19.67 -9.43 6.04
N PRO A 168 19.86 -8.14 6.39
CA PRO A 168 18.98 -7.06 5.93
C PRO A 168 19.36 -6.51 4.54
N ARG A 169 20.42 -7.03 3.92
CA ARG A 169 20.95 -6.57 2.63
C ARG A 169 20.65 -7.53 1.48
N ALA A 170 19.72 -8.46 1.70
CA ALA A 170 19.12 -9.21 0.60
C ALA A 170 18.44 -8.19 -0.33
N ILE A 171 18.57 -8.41 -1.63
CA ILE A 171 17.89 -7.62 -2.65
C ILE A 171 16.75 -8.49 -3.17
N CYS A 172 15.51 -8.12 -2.84
CA CYS A 172 14.33 -8.85 -3.25
C CYS A 172 13.43 -7.96 -4.12
N THR A 173 12.72 -8.58 -5.06
CA THR A 173 11.87 -7.89 -6.03
C THR A 173 10.41 -8.05 -5.65
N ASP A 174 9.60 -7.00 -5.83
CA ASP A 174 8.14 -7.09 -5.71
C ASP A 174 7.59 -8.03 -6.80
N PRO A 175 6.84 -9.10 -6.46
CA PRO A 175 6.33 -10.03 -7.47
C PRO A 175 5.39 -9.34 -8.47
N GLN A 176 4.72 -8.25 -8.10
CA GLN A 176 3.83 -7.52 -9.02
C GLN A 176 4.56 -6.93 -10.23
N THR A 177 5.86 -6.62 -10.12
CA THR A 177 6.62 -6.01 -11.21
C THR A 177 7.10 -7.00 -12.28
N ILE A 178 6.93 -8.31 -12.04
CA ILE A 178 7.44 -9.38 -12.91
C ILE A 178 6.33 -10.32 -13.41
N LEU A 179 5.07 -9.89 -13.33
CA LEU A 179 3.93 -10.64 -13.84
C LEU A 179 4.13 -11.02 -15.31
N GLY A 180 3.89 -12.31 -15.62
CA GLY A 180 4.07 -12.88 -16.96
C GLY A 180 5.53 -13.04 -17.40
N GLN A 181 6.51 -12.74 -16.56
CA GLN A 181 7.94 -12.80 -16.88
C GLN A 181 8.61 -14.00 -16.19
N SER A 182 9.79 -14.38 -16.70
CA SER A 182 10.66 -15.36 -16.03
C SER A 182 11.12 -14.84 -14.66
N ILE A 183 11.09 -15.71 -13.65
CA ILE A 183 11.47 -15.33 -12.28
C ILE A 183 12.99 -15.24 -12.06
N ALA A 184 13.82 -15.75 -12.99
CA ALA A 184 15.26 -15.94 -12.76
C ALA A 184 15.99 -14.68 -12.30
N GLU A 185 15.72 -13.55 -12.95
CA GLU A 185 16.37 -12.28 -12.63
C GLU A 185 15.79 -11.58 -11.40
N ALA A 186 14.64 -12.04 -10.92
CA ALA A 186 13.93 -11.46 -9.80
C ALA A 186 14.07 -12.26 -8.49
N LEU A 187 14.61 -13.48 -8.55
CA LEU A 187 14.93 -14.26 -7.35
C LEU A 187 15.92 -13.50 -6.45
N PRO A 188 15.80 -13.61 -5.11
CA PRO A 188 16.60 -12.83 -4.15
C PRO A 188 18.10 -12.81 -4.50
N LYS A 189 18.77 -11.67 -4.38
CA LYS A 189 20.20 -11.50 -4.69
C LYS A 189 20.94 -10.94 -3.46
N GLY A 190 22.28 -11.07 -3.43
CA GLY A 190 23.10 -10.50 -2.35
C GLY A 190 23.18 -11.38 -1.10
N ASP A 191 23.40 -10.75 0.06
CA ASP A 191 23.65 -11.43 1.34
C ASP A 191 22.37 -12.12 1.85
N GLY A 192 22.47 -13.40 2.21
CA GLY A 192 21.34 -14.23 2.66
C GLY A 192 20.41 -14.74 1.55
N ALA A 193 20.69 -14.42 0.29
CA ALA A 193 19.87 -14.86 -0.84
C ALA A 193 19.81 -16.37 -1.03
N ASP A 194 20.86 -17.09 -0.66
CA ASP A 194 20.91 -18.56 -0.70
C ASP A 194 19.87 -19.18 0.23
N ILE A 195 19.76 -18.68 1.47
CA ILE A 195 18.75 -19.12 2.45
C ILE A 195 17.35 -18.78 1.96
N LEU A 196 17.13 -17.55 1.49
CA LEU A 196 15.81 -17.13 0.97
C LEU A 196 15.37 -17.98 -0.22
N ARG A 197 16.28 -18.26 -1.17
CA ARG A 197 15.99 -19.12 -2.33
C ARG A 197 15.71 -20.56 -1.90
N GLN A 198 16.45 -21.10 -0.93
CA GLN A 198 16.18 -22.44 -0.39
C GLN A 198 14.79 -22.52 0.26
N LEU A 199 14.38 -21.50 1.01
CA LEU A 199 13.05 -21.42 1.60
C LEU A 199 11.96 -21.35 0.52
N MET A 200 12.15 -20.53 -0.51
CA MET A 200 11.20 -20.41 -1.63
C MET A 200 11.10 -21.72 -2.44
N ASP A 201 12.23 -22.37 -2.75
CA ASP A 201 12.27 -23.67 -3.43
C ASP A 201 11.53 -24.73 -2.57
N ALA A 202 11.84 -24.83 -1.28
CA ALA A 202 11.23 -25.80 -0.38
C ALA A 202 9.71 -25.56 -0.22
N ALA A 203 9.29 -24.30 -0.06
CA ALA A 203 7.88 -23.94 0.00
C ALA A 203 7.13 -24.32 -1.28
N TYR A 204 7.74 -24.16 -2.46
CA TYR A 204 7.14 -24.62 -3.71
C TYR A 204 6.85 -26.13 -3.68
N PHE A 205 7.79 -26.96 -3.20
CA PHE A 205 7.59 -28.40 -3.08
C PHE A 205 6.51 -28.79 -2.09
N ILE A 206 6.38 -28.05 -0.99
CA ILE A 206 5.31 -28.26 0.01
C ILE A 206 3.94 -27.92 -0.60
N LEU A 207 3.85 -26.77 -1.26
CA LEU A 207 2.58 -26.20 -1.70
C LEU A 207 2.04 -26.84 -2.98
N ARG A 208 2.91 -27.24 -3.92
CA ARG A 208 2.47 -27.77 -5.22
C ARG A 208 1.64 -29.05 -5.11
N ASP A 209 1.91 -29.85 -4.07
CA ASP A 209 1.28 -31.15 -3.80
C ASP A 209 0.26 -31.04 -2.64
N HIS A 210 -0.08 -29.82 -2.21
CA HIS A 210 -1.00 -29.59 -1.10
C HIS A 210 -2.47 -29.80 -1.54
N PRO A 211 -3.30 -30.56 -0.79
CA PRO A 211 -4.69 -30.88 -1.17
C PRO A 211 -5.54 -29.65 -1.52
N LEU A 212 -5.42 -28.56 -0.75
CA LEU A 212 -6.11 -27.31 -1.04
C LEU A 212 -5.78 -26.76 -2.44
N ASN A 213 -4.54 -26.87 -2.91
CA ASN A 213 -4.19 -26.42 -4.26
C ASN A 213 -4.78 -27.35 -5.34
N GLU A 214 -4.93 -28.65 -5.07
CA GLU A 214 -5.65 -29.57 -5.96
C GLU A 214 -7.12 -29.17 -6.10
N GLU A 215 -7.78 -28.83 -4.99
CA GLU A 215 -9.16 -28.35 -4.96
C GLU A 215 -9.32 -27.02 -5.71
N ARG A 216 -8.40 -26.07 -5.49
CA ARG A 216 -8.38 -24.80 -6.22
C ARG A 216 -8.29 -25.02 -7.73
N ILE A 217 -7.38 -25.89 -8.17
CA ILE A 217 -7.20 -26.22 -9.60
C ILE A 217 -8.47 -26.89 -10.16
N ALA A 218 -9.07 -27.82 -9.42
CA ALA A 218 -10.33 -28.48 -9.82
C ALA A 218 -11.49 -27.49 -9.95
N ALA A 219 -11.50 -26.44 -9.13
CA ALA A 219 -12.45 -25.33 -9.20
C ALA A 219 -12.09 -24.26 -10.25
N GLY A 220 -11.02 -24.43 -11.02
CA GLY A 220 -10.56 -23.47 -12.03
C GLY A 220 -9.90 -22.21 -11.46
N LYS A 221 -9.62 -22.18 -10.15
CA LYS A 221 -8.87 -21.10 -9.48
C LYS A 221 -7.36 -21.26 -9.71
N LYS A 222 -6.62 -20.17 -9.52
CA LYS A 222 -5.15 -20.19 -9.53
C LYS A 222 -4.62 -20.86 -8.25
N PRO A 223 -3.66 -21.79 -8.31
CA PRO A 223 -3.06 -22.38 -7.12
C PRO A 223 -2.08 -21.40 -6.45
N ALA A 224 -2.07 -21.36 -5.13
CA ALA A 224 -1.03 -20.68 -4.34
C ALA A 224 0.12 -21.67 -4.13
N ASN A 225 0.93 -21.89 -5.18
CA ASN A 225 1.92 -22.97 -5.22
C ASN A 225 3.34 -22.54 -4.86
N CYS A 226 3.58 -21.26 -4.55
CA CYS A 226 4.90 -20.76 -4.13
C CYS A 226 4.73 -19.58 -3.18
N ILE A 227 5.72 -19.37 -2.30
CA ILE A 227 5.89 -18.09 -1.59
C ILE A 227 6.93 -17.24 -2.29
N TRP A 228 6.77 -15.93 -2.16
CA TRP A 228 7.69 -14.93 -2.68
C TRP A 228 8.12 -14.00 -1.54
N LEU A 229 9.42 -14.01 -1.24
CA LEU A 229 9.99 -13.26 -0.11
C LEU A 229 10.56 -11.93 -0.60
N TRP A 230 10.04 -10.82 -0.08
CA TRP A 230 10.42 -9.48 -0.52
C TRP A 230 10.05 -8.40 0.50
N GLY A 231 10.35 -7.14 0.20
CA GLY A 231 9.95 -6.01 1.04
C GLY A 231 10.62 -6.04 2.41
N GLU A 232 11.85 -6.53 2.41
CA GLU A 232 12.67 -6.80 3.58
C GLU A 232 13.08 -5.54 4.33
N GLY A 233 13.19 -5.65 5.65
CA GLY A 233 13.87 -4.67 6.45
C GLY A 233 13.83 -4.94 7.94
N ARG A 234 14.39 -4.00 8.70
CA ARG A 234 14.45 -4.07 10.16
C ARG A 234 13.46 -3.09 10.76
N ALA A 235 12.89 -3.43 11.91
CA ALA A 235 12.10 -2.48 12.67
C ALA A 235 12.94 -1.24 13.00
N VAL A 236 12.33 -0.05 12.83
CA VAL A 236 12.93 1.24 13.16
C VAL A 236 12.00 1.95 14.13
N THR A 237 12.56 2.52 15.20
CA THR A 237 11.81 3.34 16.14
C THR A 237 11.65 4.76 15.58
N TRP A 238 10.40 5.24 15.52
CA TRP A 238 10.09 6.58 15.02
C TRP A 238 9.76 7.50 16.19
N PRO A 239 10.21 8.78 16.17
CA PRO A 239 9.65 9.79 17.05
C PRO A 239 8.16 9.95 16.72
N SER A 240 7.30 9.99 17.73
CA SER A 240 5.85 10.15 17.54
C SER A 240 5.50 11.49 16.91
N LEU A 241 4.32 11.57 16.28
CA LEU A 241 3.77 12.84 15.79
C LEU A 241 3.48 13.84 16.92
N VAL A 242 3.26 13.35 18.15
CA VAL A 242 3.17 14.19 19.36
C VAL A 242 4.50 14.89 19.62
N GLU A 243 5.61 14.14 19.60
CA GLU A 243 6.95 14.71 19.82
C GLU A 243 7.36 15.68 18.72
N LYS A 244 6.99 15.41 17.46
CA LYS A 244 7.40 16.23 16.31
C LYS A 244 6.51 17.46 16.08
N TYR A 245 5.19 17.32 16.23
CA TYR A 245 4.22 18.32 15.78
C TYR A 245 3.15 18.64 16.83
N GLN A 246 3.20 18.02 18.03
CA GLN A 246 2.21 18.18 19.09
C GLN A 246 0.78 17.84 18.65
N VAL A 247 0.63 16.84 17.77
CA VAL A 247 -0.68 16.34 17.31
C VAL A 247 -0.89 14.91 17.76
N THR A 248 -2.10 14.62 18.24
CA THR A 248 -2.60 13.27 18.53
C THR A 248 -3.67 12.90 17.51
N GLY A 249 -3.86 11.61 17.27
CA GLY A 249 -4.73 11.19 16.19
C GLY A 249 -4.81 9.71 15.96
N ALA A 250 -5.51 9.37 14.90
CA ALA A 250 -5.77 7.99 14.52
C ALA A 250 -5.35 7.68 13.07
N VAL A 251 -5.10 6.40 12.81
CA VAL A 251 -4.94 5.84 11.47
C VAL A 251 -6.16 5.00 11.10
N VAL A 252 -6.79 5.34 9.98
CA VAL A 252 -7.95 4.67 9.40
C VAL A 252 -7.49 3.97 8.12
N ALA A 253 -7.05 2.72 8.24
CA ALA A 253 -6.52 1.94 7.13
C ALA A 253 -6.83 0.45 7.31
N THR A 254 -7.34 -0.19 6.25
CA THR A 254 -7.47 -1.65 6.15
C THR A 254 -6.22 -2.32 5.58
N ASN A 255 -5.31 -1.55 4.98
CA ASN A 255 -4.05 -2.05 4.48
C ASN A 255 -3.01 -2.05 5.60
N ASP A 256 -2.39 -3.20 5.85
CA ASP A 256 -1.44 -3.38 6.95
C ASP A 256 -0.21 -2.47 6.87
N VAL A 257 0.30 -2.17 5.68
CA VAL A 257 1.43 -1.25 5.52
C VAL A 257 1.05 0.14 6.04
N HIS A 258 -0.12 0.65 5.66
CA HIS A 258 -0.57 1.99 6.07
C HIS A 258 -1.02 2.04 7.53
N ARG A 259 -1.63 0.96 8.02
CA ARG A 259 -2.00 0.82 9.43
C ARG A 259 -0.76 0.79 10.31
N GLY A 260 0.22 -0.04 9.97
CA GLY A 260 1.52 -0.13 10.65
C GLY A 260 2.30 1.17 10.59
N LEU A 261 2.27 1.88 9.45
CA LEU A 261 2.86 3.21 9.32
C LEU A 261 2.27 4.22 10.32
N GLY A 262 0.95 4.21 10.51
CA GLY A 262 0.31 5.05 11.53
C GLY A 262 0.76 4.67 12.95
N ILE A 263 0.82 3.36 13.25
CA ILE A 263 1.28 2.84 14.55
C ILE A 263 2.73 3.27 14.82
N CYS A 264 3.63 3.12 13.84
CA CYS A 264 5.02 3.57 13.96
C CYS A 264 5.08 5.08 14.23
N ALA A 265 4.22 5.89 13.59
CA ALA A 265 4.14 7.33 13.81
C ALA A 265 3.47 7.74 15.13
N GLY A 266 3.02 6.79 15.96
CA GLY A 266 2.35 7.02 17.24
C GLY A 266 0.86 7.39 17.13
N LEU A 267 0.20 6.98 16.04
CA LEU A 267 -1.26 7.11 15.88
C LEU A 267 -1.98 5.90 16.44
N ASP A 268 -3.18 6.13 16.97
CA ASP A 268 -4.08 5.05 17.37
C ASP A 268 -4.65 4.36 16.14
N ALA A 269 -4.38 3.06 15.99
CA ALA A 269 -4.94 2.29 14.90
C ALA A 269 -6.39 1.92 15.19
N VAL A 270 -7.29 2.36 14.32
CA VAL A 270 -8.70 2.02 14.41
C VAL A 270 -8.91 0.52 14.26
N ASP A 271 -9.89 0.00 14.99
CA ASP A 271 -10.36 -1.37 14.90
C ASP A 271 -10.86 -1.67 13.47
N LEU A 272 -10.35 -2.75 12.88
CA LEU A 272 -10.69 -3.16 11.51
C LEU A 272 -12.17 -3.52 11.36
N ASP A 273 -12.82 -4.01 12.42
CA ASP A 273 -14.25 -4.36 12.40
C ASP A 273 -15.13 -3.13 12.15
N ARG A 274 -14.68 -1.94 12.59
CA ARG A 274 -15.38 -0.66 12.34
C ARG A 274 -15.27 -0.20 10.89
N LEU A 275 -14.32 -0.74 10.12
CA LEU A 275 -14.07 -0.33 8.73
C LEU A 275 -14.87 -1.14 7.71
N ALA A 276 -15.70 -2.10 8.17
CA ALA A 276 -16.62 -2.88 7.34
C ALA A 276 -15.97 -3.43 6.04
N GLY A 277 -14.81 -4.09 6.17
CA GLY A 277 -14.10 -4.67 5.02
C GLY A 277 -13.43 -3.64 4.10
N GLY A 278 -13.41 -2.37 4.48
CA GLY A 278 -12.80 -1.28 3.71
C GLY A 278 -13.78 -0.35 3.02
N ASP A 279 -15.07 -0.45 3.36
CA ASP A 279 -16.12 0.45 2.86
C ASP A 279 -15.73 1.93 3.03
N LEU A 280 -15.88 2.68 1.94
CA LEU A 280 -15.43 4.07 1.86
C LEU A 280 -16.23 4.98 2.80
N GLN A 281 -17.54 4.75 2.92
CA GLN A 281 -18.41 5.55 3.77
C GLN A 281 -18.21 5.22 5.26
N ALA A 282 -17.98 3.96 5.60
CA ALA A 282 -17.57 3.53 6.94
C ALA A 282 -16.25 4.20 7.33
N LYS A 283 -15.24 4.18 6.44
CA LYS A 283 -13.97 4.89 6.67
C LYS A 283 -14.16 6.38 6.91
N ALA A 284 -14.99 7.06 6.11
CA ALA A 284 -15.29 8.48 6.31
C ALA A 284 -15.95 8.75 7.67
N THR A 285 -16.95 7.95 8.02
CA THR A 285 -17.69 8.06 9.28
C THR A 285 -16.75 7.88 10.46
N VAL A 286 -15.97 6.80 10.46
CA VAL A 286 -15.03 6.49 11.53
C VAL A 286 -13.92 7.56 11.62
N ALA A 287 -13.41 8.05 10.51
CA ALA A 287 -12.44 9.14 10.51
C ALA A 287 -13.00 10.41 11.18
N LEU A 288 -14.27 10.75 10.93
CA LEU A 288 -14.92 11.89 11.58
C LEU A 288 -15.11 11.69 13.09
N GLU A 289 -15.46 10.47 13.52
CA GLU A 289 -15.61 10.10 14.93
C GLU A 289 -14.29 10.23 15.72
N GLU A 290 -13.15 9.88 15.11
CA GLU A 290 -11.85 9.94 15.80
C GLU A 290 -11.41 11.38 16.13
N PHE A 291 -11.97 12.42 15.50
CA PHE A 291 -11.73 13.81 15.89
C PHE A 291 -12.30 14.19 17.26
N ALA A 292 -13.13 13.34 17.88
CA ALA A 292 -13.54 13.49 19.27
C ALA A 292 -12.39 13.22 20.27
N LYS A 293 -11.36 12.47 19.85
CA LYS A 293 -10.22 12.06 20.69
C LYS A 293 -8.92 12.79 20.35
N GLY A 294 -8.77 13.19 19.09
CA GLY A 294 -7.55 13.82 18.59
C GLY A 294 -7.80 14.92 17.57
N ASP A 295 -6.71 15.46 17.05
CA ASP A 295 -6.73 16.57 16.09
C ASP A 295 -6.37 16.13 14.68
N PHE A 296 -5.79 14.94 14.52
CA PHE A 296 -5.31 14.43 13.24
C PHE A 296 -5.90 13.06 12.91
N VAL A 297 -6.28 12.85 11.66
CA VAL A 297 -6.63 11.53 11.13
C VAL A 297 -5.93 11.29 9.81
N TYR A 298 -5.17 10.20 9.73
CA TYR A 298 -4.61 9.68 8.49
C TYR A 298 -5.52 8.59 7.95
N VAL A 299 -6.11 8.80 6.78
CA VAL A 299 -7.00 7.85 6.12
C VAL A 299 -6.29 7.28 4.91
N HIS A 300 -6.20 5.96 4.81
CA HIS A 300 -5.78 5.28 3.59
C HIS A 300 -6.93 4.50 2.97
N ALA A 301 -7.19 4.79 1.70
CA ALA A 301 -8.11 4.05 0.88
C ALA A 301 -7.49 3.88 -0.51
N LYS A 302 -7.72 2.71 -1.11
CA LYS A 302 -7.28 2.37 -2.46
C LYS A 302 -8.49 1.79 -3.20
N LEU A 303 -8.42 1.74 -4.52
CA LEU A 303 -9.36 0.94 -5.30
C LEU A 303 -9.24 -0.54 -4.89
N ALA A 304 -10.31 -1.31 -5.10
CA ALA A 304 -10.32 -2.74 -4.80
C ALA A 304 -9.22 -3.47 -5.62
N ASP A 305 -8.65 -4.56 -5.08
CA ASP A 305 -7.54 -5.25 -5.73
C ASP A 305 -7.94 -5.85 -7.08
N GLU A 306 -9.21 -6.28 -7.21
CA GLU A 306 -9.83 -6.73 -8.45
C GLU A 306 -9.84 -5.62 -9.51
N VAL A 307 -10.02 -4.37 -9.09
CA VAL A 307 -10.07 -3.19 -9.97
C VAL A 307 -8.65 -2.72 -10.33
N ILE A 308 -7.73 -2.72 -9.37
CA ILE A 308 -6.33 -2.32 -9.58
C ILE A 308 -5.65 -3.29 -10.55
N HIS A 309 -5.73 -4.58 -10.27
CA HIS A 309 -5.06 -5.63 -11.03
C HIS A 309 -5.88 -6.11 -12.24
N GLY A 310 -7.15 -5.70 -12.33
CA GLY A 310 -8.03 -6.00 -13.46
C GLY A 310 -7.78 -5.11 -14.68
N THR A 311 -8.32 -5.58 -15.81
CA THR A 311 -8.28 -4.87 -17.11
C THR A 311 -9.51 -3.99 -17.36
N ASP A 312 -10.51 -4.02 -16.48
CA ASP A 312 -11.74 -3.24 -16.64
C ASP A 312 -11.53 -1.76 -16.29
N ILE A 313 -11.26 -0.97 -17.32
CA ILE A 313 -11.06 0.48 -17.21
C ILE A 313 -12.34 1.20 -16.73
N LYS A 314 -13.53 0.69 -17.03
CA LYS A 314 -14.79 1.30 -16.56
C LYS A 314 -14.93 1.10 -15.06
N ALA A 315 -14.59 -0.08 -14.55
CA ALA A 315 -14.54 -0.34 -13.12
C ALA A 315 -13.54 0.60 -12.40
N LYS A 316 -12.38 0.90 -13.02
CA LYS A 316 -11.43 1.90 -12.50
C LYS A 316 -12.04 3.29 -12.41
N VAL A 317 -12.72 3.75 -13.46
CA VAL A 317 -13.43 5.04 -13.46
C VAL A 317 -14.50 5.08 -12.37
N GLN A 318 -15.34 4.04 -12.29
CA GLN A 318 -16.39 3.95 -11.27
C GLN A 318 -15.80 3.97 -9.86
N GLY A 319 -14.74 3.21 -9.60
CA GLY A 319 -14.09 3.20 -8.28
C GLY A 319 -13.55 4.57 -7.86
N VAL A 320 -13.06 5.37 -8.80
CA VAL A 320 -12.64 6.77 -8.53
C VAL A 320 -13.85 7.65 -8.19
N GLU A 321 -14.97 7.51 -8.90
CA GLU A 321 -16.20 8.25 -8.59
C GLU A 321 -16.77 7.87 -7.22
N GLU A 322 -16.72 6.57 -6.88
CA GLU A 322 -17.14 6.06 -5.58
C GLU A 322 -16.23 6.56 -4.46
N PHE A 323 -14.92 6.63 -4.69
CA PHE A 323 -13.97 7.24 -3.76
C PHE A 323 -14.32 8.70 -3.46
N ASP A 324 -14.57 9.50 -4.50
CA ASP A 324 -14.95 10.90 -4.34
C ASP A 324 -16.28 11.05 -3.58
N ARG A 325 -17.28 10.26 -3.97
CA ARG A 325 -18.65 10.33 -3.44
C ARG A 325 -18.78 9.81 -2.01
N HIS A 326 -18.13 8.69 -1.69
CA HIS A 326 -18.35 7.97 -0.43
C HIS A 326 -17.26 8.22 0.61
N LEU A 327 -16.08 8.71 0.21
CA LEU A 327 -15.03 9.09 1.17
C LEU A 327 -14.83 10.60 1.23
N VAL A 328 -14.48 11.24 0.11
CA VAL A 328 -14.05 12.64 0.09
C VAL A 328 -15.22 13.59 0.40
N GLY A 329 -16.39 13.37 -0.22
CA GLY A 329 -17.60 14.14 0.02
C GLY A 329 -18.04 14.16 1.49
N PRO A 330 -18.27 12.99 2.12
CA PRO A 330 -18.66 12.91 3.52
C PRO A 330 -17.62 13.52 4.48
N LEU A 331 -16.32 13.35 4.20
CA LEU A 331 -15.26 14.02 4.98
C LEU A 331 -15.37 15.53 4.90
N PHE A 332 -15.57 16.10 3.71
CA PHE A 332 -15.78 17.53 3.53
C PHE A 332 -16.97 18.07 4.32
N GLU A 333 -18.11 17.40 4.20
CA GLU A 333 -19.35 17.78 4.89
C GLU A 333 -19.17 17.71 6.41
N GLY A 334 -18.66 16.58 6.90
CA GLY A 334 -18.42 16.37 8.32
C GLY A 334 -17.43 17.36 8.92
N LEU A 335 -16.27 17.56 8.29
CA LEU A 335 -15.24 18.50 8.76
C LEU A 335 -15.76 19.93 8.85
N SER A 336 -16.64 20.35 7.94
CA SER A 336 -17.22 21.69 7.96
C SER A 336 -18.05 21.98 9.22
N THR A 337 -18.56 20.92 9.88
CA THR A 337 -19.31 21.03 11.14
C THR A 337 -18.41 21.06 12.38
N LEU A 338 -17.14 20.62 12.25
CA LEU A 338 -16.17 20.51 13.35
C LEU A 338 -15.32 21.79 13.56
N GLY A 339 -15.53 22.82 12.73
CA GLY A 339 -14.81 24.09 12.78
C GLY A 339 -13.64 24.17 11.79
N PRO A 340 -12.60 24.98 12.06
CA PRO A 340 -11.46 25.11 11.15
C PRO A 340 -10.72 23.78 10.95
N TYR A 341 -10.49 23.42 9.69
CA TYR A 341 -9.81 22.20 9.31
C TYR A 341 -8.79 22.40 8.18
N ARG A 342 -7.87 21.45 8.03
CA ARG A 342 -6.98 21.30 6.89
C ARG A 342 -7.15 19.93 6.27
N PHE A 343 -7.38 19.91 4.97
CA PHE A 343 -7.63 18.70 4.20
C PHE A 343 -6.56 18.56 3.12
N LEU A 344 -5.76 17.51 3.23
CA LEU A 344 -4.81 17.09 2.21
C LEU A 344 -5.28 15.76 1.60
N VAL A 345 -5.44 15.72 0.29
CA VAL A 345 -5.59 14.47 -0.48
C VAL A 345 -4.33 14.25 -1.28
N ILE A 346 -3.78 13.04 -1.23
CA ILE A 346 -2.61 12.62 -2.00
C ILE A 346 -3.01 11.44 -2.85
N CYS A 347 -2.56 11.45 -4.10
CA CYS A 347 -2.73 10.36 -5.04
C CYS A 347 -1.35 9.91 -5.54
N ASP A 348 -1.11 8.60 -5.49
CA ASP A 348 0.07 7.96 -6.04
C ASP A 348 -0.32 6.85 -7.04
N HIS A 349 0.69 6.31 -7.71
CA HIS A 349 0.56 5.25 -8.68
C HIS A 349 0.69 3.88 -8.00
N THR A 350 0.02 2.86 -8.54
CA THR A 350 0.20 1.48 -8.09
C THR A 350 1.59 0.95 -8.47
N ALA A 351 2.04 -0.08 -7.76
CA ALA A 351 3.28 -0.79 -8.12
C ALA A 351 3.27 -1.18 -9.61
N GLY A 352 4.36 -0.86 -10.32
CA GLY A 352 4.51 -1.09 -11.76
C GLY A 352 4.08 0.06 -12.67
N ILE A 353 3.46 1.12 -12.14
CA ILE A 353 3.13 2.35 -12.89
C ILE A 353 4.03 3.48 -12.39
N GLU A 354 4.82 4.08 -13.28
CA GLU A 354 5.71 5.18 -12.94
C GLU A 354 5.02 6.53 -13.06
N GLY A 355 5.20 7.40 -12.06
CA GLY A 355 4.81 8.79 -12.14
C GLY A 355 4.90 9.50 -10.79
N PRO A 356 5.02 10.84 -10.78
CA PRO A 356 5.08 11.59 -9.54
C PRO A 356 3.74 11.50 -8.80
N ALA A 357 3.80 11.39 -7.47
CA ALA A 357 2.63 11.61 -6.64
C ALA A 357 2.18 13.07 -6.78
N PHE A 358 0.88 13.31 -6.63
CA PHE A 358 0.32 14.66 -6.63
C PHE A 358 -0.71 14.81 -5.52
N TYR A 359 -1.06 16.06 -5.23
CA TYR A 359 -1.88 16.39 -4.07
C TYR A 359 -2.79 17.58 -4.31
N ALA A 360 -3.89 17.60 -3.55
CA ALA A 360 -4.71 18.78 -3.36
C ALA A 360 -4.79 19.10 -1.86
N PHE A 361 -4.60 20.36 -1.50
CA PHE A 361 -4.56 20.84 -0.13
C PHE A 361 -5.44 22.07 0.03
N GLY A 362 -6.34 22.05 1.01
CA GLY A 362 -7.23 23.16 1.30
C GLY A 362 -7.44 23.37 2.80
N GLU A 363 -7.85 24.58 3.14
CA GLU A 363 -8.20 24.96 4.51
C GLU A 363 -9.69 25.33 4.59
N GLY A 364 -10.41 24.71 5.51
CA GLY A 364 -11.80 25.03 5.81
C GLY A 364 -11.92 26.34 6.60
N GLY A 365 -12.69 27.29 6.07
CA GLY A 365 -12.97 28.59 6.72
C GLY A 365 -12.24 29.80 6.12
N GLY A 366 -11.37 29.60 5.13
CA GLY A 366 -10.67 30.68 4.41
C GLY A 366 -11.29 31.01 3.05
N LYS A 367 -11.24 32.29 2.64
CA LYS A 367 -11.52 32.71 1.24
C LYS A 367 -10.23 32.58 0.42
N GLY A 368 -9.92 31.37 -0.05
CA GLY A 368 -8.89 31.16 -1.06
C GLY A 368 -9.31 31.75 -2.42
N SER A 369 -8.35 32.03 -3.30
CA SER A 369 -8.68 32.37 -4.69
C SER A 369 -9.06 31.09 -5.44
N GLU A 370 -10.32 30.99 -5.86
CA GLU A 370 -10.76 29.85 -6.66
C GLU A 370 -10.16 29.90 -8.07
N VAL A 371 -9.58 28.78 -8.51
CA VAL A 371 -9.11 28.62 -9.89
C VAL A 371 -10.15 27.83 -10.67
N VAL A 372 -11.04 28.56 -11.34
CA VAL A 372 -12.15 27.98 -12.12
C VAL A 372 -11.63 27.02 -13.18
N GLY A 373 -12.26 25.83 -13.26
CA GLY A 373 -11.96 24.83 -14.29
C GLY A 373 -10.80 23.89 -13.97
N ARG A 374 -10.06 24.11 -12.88
CA ARG A 374 -9.06 23.17 -12.39
C ARG A 374 -9.74 21.92 -11.83
N ARG A 375 -9.17 20.75 -12.09
CA ARG A 375 -9.64 19.44 -11.61
C ARG A 375 -8.54 18.71 -10.87
N PHE A 376 -8.89 17.75 -10.03
CA PHE A 376 -7.91 16.88 -9.38
C PHE A 376 -7.48 15.76 -10.32
N THR A 377 -6.56 16.07 -11.24
CA THR A 377 -6.06 15.11 -12.24
C THR A 377 -4.55 15.20 -12.37
N GLU A 378 -3.92 14.17 -12.93
CA GLU A 378 -2.48 14.14 -13.20
C GLU A 378 -2.06 15.32 -14.10
N ALA A 379 -2.85 15.60 -15.14
CA ALA A 379 -2.58 16.67 -16.11
C ALA A 379 -2.67 18.06 -15.47
N ASP A 380 -3.69 18.32 -14.67
CA ASP A 380 -3.88 19.62 -14.01
C ASP A 380 -2.84 19.83 -12.90
N ALA A 381 -2.43 18.76 -12.21
CA ALA A 381 -1.35 18.83 -11.22
C ALA A 381 0.02 19.09 -11.87
N LEU A 382 0.27 18.55 -13.06
CA LEU A 382 1.47 18.85 -13.85
C LEU A 382 1.43 20.28 -14.42
N ALA A 383 0.25 20.75 -14.83
CA ALA A 383 0.06 22.09 -15.37
C ALA A 383 0.00 23.18 -14.29
N ALA A 384 -0.16 22.80 -13.02
CA ALA A 384 -0.06 23.71 -11.90
C ALA A 384 1.36 24.29 -11.88
N ASN A 385 1.49 25.59 -12.16
CA ASN A 385 2.77 26.32 -12.22
C ASN A 385 3.36 26.57 -10.82
N MET A 386 3.40 25.51 -10.00
CA MET A 386 3.87 25.46 -8.63
C MET A 386 5.15 24.62 -8.58
N PRO A 387 6.17 25.02 -7.81
CA PRO A 387 7.34 24.19 -7.62
C PRO A 387 6.94 22.88 -6.94
N THR A 388 7.49 21.76 -7.42
CA THR A 388 7.31 20.45 -6.80
C THR A 388 7.67 20.52 -5.31
N ARG A 389 6.76 20.07 -4.45
CA ARG A 389 6.94 20.13 -3.00
C ARG A 389 7.64 18.89 -2.50
N ASP A 390 8.64 19.07 -1.65
CA ASP A 390 9.23 17.98 -0.88
C ASP A 390 8.22 17.50 0.17
N ALA A 391 7.77 16.23 0.05
CA ALA A 391 6.75 15.67 0.94
C ALA A 391 7.17 15.70 2.42
N THR A 392 8.46 15.53 2.71
CA THR A 392 8.98 15.56 4.09
C THR A 392 8.87 16.93 4.75
N LYS A 393 8.79 17.99 3.95
CA LYS A 393 8.67 19.38 4.40
C LYS A 393 7.24 19.89 4.32
N PHE A 394 6.43 19.33 3.42
CA PHE A 394 5.03 19.72 3.24
C PHE A 394 4.25 19.59 4.55
N VAL A 395 4.52 18.55 5.34
CA VAL A 395 3.84 18.32 6.62
C VAL A 395 4.04 19.46 7.63
N ILE A 396 5.16 20.18 7.56
CA ILE A 396 5.44 21.31 8.46
C ILE A 396 4.44 22.44 8.19
N LYS A 397 4.17 22.70 6.90
CA LYS A 397 3.09 23.61 6.49
C LYS A 397 1.74 23.06 6.92
N PHE A 398 1.50 21.76 6.74
CA PHE A 398 0.23 21.14 7.06
C PHE A 398 -0.13 21.27 8.55
N PHE A 399 0.82 21.06 9.47
CA PHE A 399 0.60 21.18 10.92
C PHE A 399 0.94 22.55 11.53
N SER A 400 1.35 23.54 10.74
CA SER A 400 1.66 24.87 11.29
C SER A 400 0.45 25.48 11.99
N LYS A 401 0.63 26.10 13.16
CA LYS A 401 -0.42 26.89 13.78
C LYS A 401 -0.49 28.23 13.04
N SER A 402 -1.63 28.53 12.42
CA SER A 402 -1.90 29.80 11.73
C SER A 402 -1.91 30.98 12.69
#